data_AF-A0A9W4FG62-F1
#
_entry.id   AF-A0A9W4FG62-F1
#
_cell.length_a   1.000
_cell.length_b   1.000
_cell.length_c   1.000
_cell.angle_alpha   90.00
_cell.angle_beta   90.00
_cell.angle_gamma   90.00
#
_symmetry.space_group_name_H-M   'P 1'
#
loop_
_entity.id
_entity.type
_entity.pdbx_description
1 polymer ?
#
loop_
_entity_poly.entity_id
_entity_poly.type
_entity_poly.pdbx_seq_one_letter_code
_entity_poly.pdbx_strand_id
1 'polypeptide(L)'
;MSAEMMETDSAAALQPTEQMWREMLPQLRRFVRRRIADPDRADDLVAEILLRIHQNVASLDDRELLPNWVFRIARNAVIDEYRRAGRSREQLTPTFRDHLIEPFTDQDEPTAVRELSACLRPLLKGLSADQREALEMVDLAGMTQAAAAQQAGVSLSGMKSRVQRGRRRLAELLGQCCALTLDGRGVPIDYEPAPGCGCAKD
;
A
#
# COMPACT_ATOMS: atom_id res chain seq x y z
N MET A 1 50.94 -7.50 14.69
CA MET A 1 50.48 -7.28 13.30
C MET A 1 48.98 -7.35 13.31
N SER A 2 48.37 -6.20 13.06
CA SER A 2 46.96 -5.90 13.33
C SER A 2 45.99 -6.66 12.43
N ALA A 3 44.78 -6.79 12.96
CA ALA A 3 43.57 -7.29 12.34
C ALA A 3 43.23 -6.60 11.01
N GLU A 4 42.66 -7.37 10.08
CA GLU A 4 41.59 -6.90 9.21
C GLU A 4 40.47 -7.94 9.27
N MET A 5 39.49 -7.63 10.14
CA MET A 5 38.18 -8.26 10.12
C MET A 5 37.45 -7.73 8.90
N MET A 6 37.14 -8.62 7.97
CA MET A 6 36.26 -8.34 6.86
C MET A 6 34.83 -8.31 7.40
N GLU A 7 34.43 -7.19 8.01
CA GLU A 7 33.03 -6.86 8.25
C GLU A 7 32.39 -6.55 6.88
N THR A 8 31.93 -7.58 6.20
CA THR A 8 30.96 -7.40 5.10
C THR A 8 29.67 -6.88 5.70
N ASP A 9 29.47 -5.58 5.55
CA ASP A 9 28.27 -4.85 5.94
C ASP A 9 27.02 -5.49 5.32
N SER A 10 26.21 -6.13 6.18
CA SER A 10 24.93 -6.78 5.85
C SER A 10 23.94 -5.82 5.16
N ALA A 11 24.13 -4.50 5.29
CA ALA A 11 23.28 -3.49 4.68
C ALA A 11 23.38 -3.42 3.13
N ALA A 12 24.49 -3.86 2.53
CA ALA A 12 24.64 -3.89 1.07
C ALA A 12 23.77 -4.97 0.41
N ALA A 13 23.46 -6.04 1.14
CA ALA A 13 22.76 -7.22 0.61
C ALA A 13 21.25 -7.01 0.38
N LEU A 14 20.68 -5.85 0.73
CA LEU A 14 19.25 -5.54 0.55
C LEU A 14 18.96 -4.29 -0.32
N GLN A 15 19.99 -3.63 -0.87
CA GLN A 15 19.79 -2.48 -1.76
C GLN A 15 19.18 -2.91 -3.10
N PRO A 16 18.09 -2.27 -3.57
CA PRO A 16 17.49 -2.51 -4.89
C PRO A 16 18.54 -2.48 -6.00
N THR A 17 18.44 -3.41 -6.95
CA THR A 17 19.40 -3.43 -8.07
C THR A 17 19.13 -2.25 -8.99
N GLU A 18 20.17 -1.80 -9.70
CA GLU A 18 20.05 -0.71 -10.67
C GLU A 18 18.97 -1.01 -11.74
N GLN A 19 18.83 -2.29 -12.12
CA GLN A 19 17.80 -2.73 -13.06
C GLN A 19 16.38 -2.54 -12.52
N MET A 20 16.13 -2.92 -11.26
CA MET A 20 14.82 -2.72 -10.62
C MET A 20 14.45 -1.23 -10.58
N TRP A 21 15.42 -0.36 -10.30
CA TRP A 21 15.22 1.10 -10.34
C TRP A 21 14.96 1.64 -11.74
N ARG A 22 15.68 1.16 -12.77
CA ARG A 22 15.42 1.55 -14.15
C ARG A 22 13.99 1.24 -14.59
N GLU A 23 13.46 0.10 -14.17
CA GLU A 23 12.10 -0.33 -14.54
C GLU A 23 11.01 0.41 -13.75
N MET A 24 11.25 0.64 -12.46
CA MET A 24 10.22 1.15 -11.55
C MET A 24 10.12 2.69 -11.54
N LEU A 25 11.23 3.41 -11.70
CA LEU A 25 11.23 4.88 -11.65
C LEU A 25 10.30 5.54 -12.68
N PRO A 26 10.26 5.10 -13.96
CA PRO A 26 9.30 5.63 -14.93
C PRO A 26 7.84 5.41 -14.51
N GLN A 27 7.54 4.25 -13.92
CA GLN A 27 6.20 3.91 -13.44
C GLN A 27 5.80 4.79 -12.25
N LEU A 28 6.72 5.02 -11.30
CA LEU A 28 6.51 5.93 -10.17
C LEU A 28 6.23 7.36 -10.64
N ARG A 29 7.02 7.87 -11.59
CA ARG A 29 6.80 9.21 -12.17
C ARG A 29 5.44 9.32 -12.85
N ARG A 30 5.07 8.33 -13.67
CA ARG A 30 3.75 8.27 -14.31
C ARG A 30 2.62 8.21 -13.29
N PHE A 31 2.79 7.44 -12.21
CA PHE A 31 1.83 7.32 -11.12
C PHE A 31 1.55 8.66 -10.43
N VAL A 32 2.61 9.42 -10.13
CA VAL A 32 2.50 10.74 -9.47
C VAL A 32 1.94 11.80 -10.42
N ARG A 33 2.46 11.89 -11.66
CA ARG A 33 2.03 12.90 -12.66
C ARG A 33 0.56 12.76 -13.08
N ARG A 34 0.00 11.55 -13.02
CA ARG A 34 -1.44 11.33 -13.27
C ARG A 34 -2.34 11.92 -12.17
N ARG A 35 -1.79 12.17 -10.98
CA ARG A 35 -2.55 12.61 -9.80
C ARG A 35 -2.24 14.07 -9.47
N ILE A 36 -0.97 14.46 -9.46
CA ILE A 36 -0.59 15.84 -9.19
C ILE A 36 -0.66 16.66 -10.48
N ALA A 37 -1.61 17.60 -10.55
CA ALA A 37 -1.88 18.41 -11.74
C ALA A 37 -0.75 19.41 -12.06
N ASP A 38 -0.08 19.92 -11.03
CA ASP A 38 1.07 20.80 -11.18
C ASP A 38 2.33 19.95 -11.48
N PRO A 39 2.96 20.11 -12.67
CA PRO A 39 4.10 19.30 -13.07
C PRO A 39 5.33 19.52 -12.19
N ASP A 40 5.57 20.74 -11.71
CA ASP A 40 6.73 21.06 -10.86
C ASP A 40 6.53 20.39 -9.49
N ARG A 41 5.32 20.50 -8.95
CA ARG A 41 4.97 19.83 -7.69
C ARG A 41 4.99 18.31 -7.81
N ALA A 42 4.60 17.76 -8.96
CA ALA A 42 4.67 16.33 -9.22
C ALA A 42 6.11 15.82 -9.18
N ASP A 43 7.05 16.54 -9.79
CA ASP A 43 8.46 16.18 -9.81
C ASP A 43 9.11 16.32 -8.41
N ASP A 44 8.76 17.36 -7.65
CA ASP A 44 9.16 17.50 -6.24
C ASP A 44 8.65 16.34 -5.38
N LEU A 45 7.37 15.95 -5.54
CA LEU A 45 6.78 14.86 -4.76
C LEU A 45 7.45 13.53 -5.08
N VAL A 46 7.86 13.30 -6.34
CA VAL A 46 8.67 12.13 -6.72
C VAL A 46 10.01 12.15 -5.97
N ALA A 47 10.70 13.29 -5.91
CA ALA A 47 11.96 13.40 -5.18
C ALA A 47 11.78 13.12 -3.68
N GLU A 48 10.71 13.65 -3.05
CA GLU A 48 10.37 13.33 -1.66
C GLU A 48 10.12 11.84 -1.44
N ILE A 49 9.40 11.18 -2.35
CA ILE A 49 9.13 9.74 -2.29
C ILE A 49 10.44 8.95 -2.38
N LEU A 50 11.33 9.30 -3.30
CA LEU A 50 12.64 8.65 -3.45
C LEU A 50 13.50 8.80 -2.20
N LEU A 51 13.46 9.97 -1.55
CA LEU A 51 14.16 10.17 -0.27
C LEU A 51 13.58 9.27 0.84
N ARG A 52 12.25 9.19 0.95
CA ARG A 52 11.58 8.30 1.92
C ARG A 52 11.94 6.83 1.66
N ILE A 53 11.99 6.42 0.40
CA ILE A 53 12.44 5.08 -0.02
C ILE A 53 13.86 4.85 0.48
N HIS A 54 14.80 5.73 0.14
CA HIS A 54 16.21 5.59 0.52
C HIS A 54 16.39 5.47 2.04
N GLN A 55 15.65 6.26 2.82
CA GLN A 55 15.73 6.24 4.29
C GLN A 55 15.15 4.98 4.93
N ASN A 56 14.21 4.30 4.27
CA ASN A 56 13.48 3.17 4.84
C ASN A 56 13.74 1.84 4.13
N VAL A 57 14.55 1.82 3.06
CA VAL A 57 14.79 0.59 2.27
C VAL A 57 15.43 -0.52 3.09
N ALA A 58 16.23 -0.16 4.10
CA ALA A 58 16.82 -1.11 5.04
C ALA A 58 15.79 -1.83 5.93
N SER A 59 14.55 -1.33 6.01
CA SER A 59 13.45 -1.99 6.73
C SER A 59 12.65 -2.96 5.86
N LEU A 60 13.10 -3.23 4.62
CA LEU A 60 12.45 -4.15 3.72
C LEU A 60 13.12 -5.52 3.84
N ASP A 61 12.43 -6.46 4.45
CA ASP A 61 12.94 -7.82 4.68
C ASP A 61 12.96 -8.67 3.40
N ASP A 62 12.15 -8.32 2.39
CA ASP A 62 12.00 -9.07 1.14
C ASP A 62 12.05 -8.16 -0.09
N ARG A 63 13.02 -8.42 -0.97
CA ARG A 63 13.27 -7.67 -2.21
C ARG A 63 12.13 -7.83 -3.23
N GLU A 64 11.42 -8.96 -3.21
CA GLU A 64 10.30 -9.23 -4.11
C GLU A 64 9.11 -8.29 -3.83
N LEU A 65 9.01 -7.82 -2.58
CA LEU A 65 7.99 -6.86 -2.14
C LEU A 65 8.35 -5.40 -2.43
N LEU A 66 9.54 -5.11 -2.97
CA LEU A 66 10.01 -3.75 -3.20
C LEU A 66 9.04 -2.90 -4.05
N PRO A 67 8.50 -3.38 -5.20
CA PRO A 67 7.57 -2.58 -5.98
C PRO A 67 6.32 -2.19 -5.17
N ASN A 68 5.71 -3.17 -4.50
CA ASN A 68 4.52 -2.97 -3.66
C ASN A 68 4.82 -1.99 -2.51
N TRP A 69 5.98 -2.11 -1.90
CA TRP A 69 6.43 -1.24 -0.81
C TRP A 69 6.64 0.20 -1.28
N VAL A 70 7.26 0.40 -2.45
CA VAL A 70 7.45 1.73 -3.05
C VAL A 70 6.12 2.39 -3.41
N PHE A 71 5.23 1.68 -4.09
CA PHE A 71 3.94 2.25 -4.47
C PHE A 71 3.04 2.55 -3.26
N ARG A 72 3.21 1.82 -2.15
CA ARG A 72 2.59 2.18 -0.87
C ARG A 72 3.12 3.51 -0.33
N ILE A 73 4.43 3.76 -0.37
CA ILE A 73 5.01 5.05 0.02
C ILE A 73 4.50 6.16 -0.90
N ALA A 74 4.48 5.92 -2.21
CA ALA A 74 4.02 6.88 -3.20
C ALA A 74 2.55 7.27 -2.99
N ARG A 75 1.67 6.29 -2.76
CA ARG A 75 0.26 6.53 -2.47
C ARG A 75 0.05 7.38 -1.23
N ASN A 76 0.77 7.07 -0.15
CA ASN A 76 0.71 7.85 1.09
C ASN A 76 1.17 9.30 0.85
N ALA A 77 2.25 9.49 0.09
CA ALA A 77 2.77 10.82 -0.23
C ALA A 77 1.77 11.65 -1.06
N VAL A 78 1.10 11.03 -2.05
CA VAL A 78 0.04 11.70 -2.83
C VAL A 78 -1.16 12.09 -1.95
N ILE A 79 -1.60 11.19 -1.08
CA ILE A 79 -2.69 11.49 -0.12
C ILE A 79 -2.28 12.65 0.80
N ASP A 80 -1.05 12.65 1.30
CA ASP A 80 -0.53 13.73 2.14
C ASP A 80 -0.48 15.07 1.40
N GLU A 81 -0.07 15.07 0.13
CA GLU A 81 -0.04 16.25 -0.74
C GLU A 81 -1.44 16.86 -0.89
N TYR A 82 -2.44 16.06 -1.25
CA TYR A 82 -3.82 16.56 -1.34
C TYR A 82 -4.37 17.05 -0.01
N ARG A 83 -4.01 16.44 1.12
CA ARG A 83 -4.41 16.94 2.44
C ARG A 83 -3.75 18.26 2.79
N ARG A 84 -2.50 18.50 2.38
CA ARG A 84 -1.84 19.81 2.55
C ARG A 84 -2.53 20.87 1.69
N ALA A 85 -2.86 20.54 0.45
CA ALA A 85 -3.59 21.43 -0.45
C ALA A 85 -5.01 21.75 0.07
N GLY A 86 -5.74 20.74 0.56
CA GLY A 86 -7.10 20.91 1.13
C GLY A 86 -7.13 21.64 2.47
N ARG A 87 -6.06 21.60 3.27
CA ARG A 87 -5.94 22.45 4.48
C ARG A 87 -5.63 23.90 4.16
N SER A 88 -5.08 24.19 2.97
CA SER A 88 -4.80 25.55 2.50
C SER A 88 -5.98 26.16 1.74
N ARG A 89 -6.96 25.33 1.36
CA ARG A 89 -8.11 25.70 0.53
C ARG A 89 -9.37 25.14 1.20
N GLU A 90 -9.81 25.85 2.23
CA GLU A 90 -11.10 25.62 2.86
C GLU A 90 -12.19 25.64 1.77
N GLN A 91 -13.01 24.58 1.71
CA GLN A 91 -14.18 24.33 0.84
C GLN A 91 -13.97 23.54 -0.47
N LEU A 92 -14.96 22.64 -0.73
CA LEU A 92 -15.30 21.84 -1.93
C LEU A 92 -14.69 20.42 -1.98
N THR A 93 -15.37 19.30 -2.26
CA THR A 93 -16.76 18.89 -2.59
C THR A 93 -16.83 17.35 -2.46
N PRO A 94 -18.02 16.70 -2.40
CA PRO A 94 -18.17 15.24 -2.25
C PRO A 94 -17.50 14.39 -3.36
N THR A 95 -17.21 14.98 -4.52
CA THR A 95 -16.53 14.37 -5.67
C THR A 95 -15.07 13.98 -5.39
N PHE A 96 -14.46 14.51 -4.32
CA PHE A 96 -13.07 14.24 -3.96
C PHE A 96 -12.78 12.81 -3.49
N ARG A 97 -13.80 12.10 -3.00
CA ARG A 97 -13.65 10.70 -2.57
C ARG A 97 -13.58 9.74 -3.76
N ASP A 98 -14.19 10.10 -4.89
CA ASP A 98 -14.24 9.23 -6.08
C ASP A 98 -12.92 9.17 -6.85
N HIS A 99 -12.08 10.21 -6.82
CA HIS A 99 -10.75 10.16 -7.45
C HIS A 99 -9.66 9.54 -6.56
N LEU A 100 -9.90 9.43 -5.26
CA LEU A 100 -9.06 8.62 -4.35
C LEU A 100 -9.41 7.13 -4.45
N ILE A 101 -10.59 6.82 -4.99
CA ILE A 101 -11.10 5.49 -5.33
C ILE A 101 -11.28 5.42 -6.86
N GLU A 102 -10.34 5.95 -7.65
CA GLU A 102 -10.13 5.26 -8.91
C GLU A 102 -9.49 3.92 -8.55
N PRO A 103 -10.13 2.78 -8.85
CA PRO A 103 -9.46 1.51 -8.78
C PRO A 103 -8.16 1.62 -9.55
N PHE A 104 -7.18 0.81 -9.18
CA PHE A 104 -6.01 0.56 -10.00
C PHE A 104 -6.45 0.03 -11.37
N THR A 105 -6.89 0.91 -12.25
CA THR A 105 -6.98 0.62 -13.68
C THR A 105 -5.67 1.09 -14.29
N ASP A 106 -4.56 0.59 -13.75
CA ASP A 106 -3.53 0.20 -14.71
C ASP A 106 -4.18 -0.93 -15.50
N GLN A 107 -4.15 -0.83 -16.82
CA GLN A 107 -4.50 -1.95 -17.68
C GLN A 107 -3.51 -3.14 -17.53
N ASP A 108 -2.66 -3.08 -16.51
CA ASP A 108 -1.61 -4.00 -16.12
C ASP A 108 -1.87 -4.65 -14.74
N GLU A 109 -2.96 -4.32 -14.02
CA GLU A 109 -3.30 -5.05 -12.78
C GLU A 109 -3.78 -6.47 -13.17
N PRO A 110 -3.22 -7.55 -12.59
CA PRO A 110 -3.66 -8.90 -12.91
C PRO A 110 -5.15 -9.03 -12.66
N THR A 111 -5.90 -9.57 -13.63
CA THR A 111 -7.36 -9.74 -13.55
C THR A 111 -7.79 -10.36 -12.22
N ALA A 112 -7.02 -11.31 -11.70
CA ALA A 112 -7.23 -11.95 -10.41
C ALA A 112 -7.30 -10.97 -9.23
N VAL A 113 -6.45 -9.93 -9.17
CA VAL A 113 -6.47 -8.92 -8.10
C VAL A 113 -7.78 -8.14 -8.12
N ARG A 114 -8.21 -7.72 -9.31
CA ARG A 114 -9.45 -6.98 -9.49
C ARG A 114 -10.66 -7.81 -9.10
N GLU A 115 -10.71 -9.08 -9.49
CA GLU A 115 -11.81 -9.98 -9.14
C GLU A 115 -11.84 -10.31 -7.64
N LEU A 116 -10.68 -10.62 -7.04
CA LEU A 116 -10.54 -10.87 -5.61
C LEU A 116 -10.96 -9.68 -4.73
N SER A 117 -10.91 -8.45 -5.27
CA SER A 117 -11.35 -7.27 -4.52
C SER A 117 -12.81 -7.38 -4.03
N ALA A 118 -13.67 -8.07 -4.78
CA ALA A 118 -15.06 -8.31 -4.42
C ALA A 118 -15.18 -9.20 -3.17
N CYS A 119 -14.22 -10.09 -2.94
CA CYS A 119 -14.16 -10.97 -1.77
C CYS A 119 -13.86 -10.23 -0.47
N LEU A 120 -13.12 -9.11 -0.53
CA LEU A 120 -12.60 -8.46 0.66
C LEU A 120 -13.71 -7.89 1.54
N ARG A 121 -14.73 -7.26 0.95
CA ARG A 121 -15.83 -6.63 1.71
C ARG A 121 -16.62 -7.63 2.56
N PRO A 122 -17.08 -8.79 2.04
CA PRO A 122 -17.68 -9.84 2.86
C PRO A 122 -16.78 -10.32 4.00
N LEU A 123 -15.48 -10.49 3.73
CA LEU A 123 -14.51 -11.03 4.72
C LEU A 123 -14.22 -10.06 5.87
N LEU A 124 -14.41 -8.75 5.69
CA LEU A 124 -14.34 -7.78 6.79
C LEU A 124 -15.29 -8.12 7.94
N LYS A 125 -16.41 -8.83 7.66
CA LYS A 125 -17.35 -9.30 8.70
C LYS A 125 -16.72 -10.31 9.66
N GLY A 126 -15.66 -11.01 9.24
CA GLY A 126 -14.91 -11.96 10.07
C GLY A 126 -13.87 -11.32 11.00
N LEU A 127 -13.70 -9.99 10.94
CA LEU A 127 -12.82 -9.23 11.82
C LEU A 127 -13.56 -8.78 13.09
N SER A 128 -12.80 -8.55 14.17
CA SER A 128 -13.34 -7.86 15.35
C SER A 128 -13.72 -6.42 15.00
N ALA A 129 -14.63 -5.82 15.76
CA ALA A 129 -15.11 -4.46 15.53
C ALA A 129 -13.94 -3.45 15.42
N ASP A 130 -13.02 -3.47 16.39
CA ASP A 130 -11.83 -2.62 16.41
C ASP A 130 -10.91 -2.78 15.20
N GLN A 131 -10.74 -4.01 14.70
CA GLN A 131 -9.91 -4.27 13.52
C GLN A 131 -10.60 -3.80 12.26
N ARG A 132 -11.90 -4.10 12.12
CA ARG A 132 -12.71 -3.67 10.99
C ARG A 132 -12.73 -2.16 10.87
N GLU A 133 -13.06 -1.46 11.95
CA GLU A 133 -13.10 0.00 12.00
C GLU A 133 -11.74 0.60 11.59
N ALA A 134 -10.64 0.03 12.08
CA ALA A 134 -9.29 0.48 11.71
C ALA A 134 -8.99 0.29 10.21
N LEU A 135 -9.36 -0.84 9.60
CA LEU A 135 -9.18 -1.06 8.16
C LEU A 135 -10.12 -0.21 7.32
N GLU A 136 -11.36 0.00 7.76
CA GLU A 136 -12.31 0.88 7.07
C GLU A 136 -11.80 2.32 7.04
N MET A 137 -11.29 2.84 8.16
CA MET A 137 -10.72 4.19 8.20
C MET A 137 -9.43 4.30 7.38
N VAL A 138 -8.48 3.38 7.56
CA VAL A 138 -7.13 3.51 7.00
C VAL A 138 -7.04 3.00 5.57
N ASP A 139 -7.54 1.79 5.32
CA ASP A 139 -7.37 1.10 4.03
C ASP A 139 -8.50 1.43 3.05
N LEU A 140 -9.74 1.63 3.50
CA LEU A 140 -10.87 1.96 2.60
C LEU A 140 -11.11 3.47 2.47
N ALA A 141 -11.07 4.23 3.57
CA ALA A 141 -11.26 5.68 3.56
C ALA A 141 -9.94 6.46 3.43
N GLY A 142 -8.80 5.77 3.39
CA GLY A 142 -7.49 6.35 3.13
C GLY A 142 -6.93 7.23 4.26
N MET A 143 -7.49 7.19 5.47
CA MET A 143 -7.02 7.99 6.61
C MET A 143 -5.58 7.63 6.99
N THR A 144 -4.78 8.60 7.43
CA THR A 144 -3.53 8.23 8.12
C THR A 144 -3.85 7.52 9.42
N GLN A 145 -2.99 6.60 9.84
CA GLN A 145 -3.13 5.95 11.14
C GLN A 145 -3.15 6.95 12.31
N ALA A 146 -2.50 8.11 12.17
CA ALA A 146 -2.55 9.17 13.17
C ALA A 146 -3.93 9.86 13.23
N ALA A 147 -4.50 10.23 12.08
CA ALA A 147 -5.84 10.82 12.03
C ALA A 147 -6.91 9.81 12.48
N ALA A 148 -6.79 8.54 12.06
CA ALA A 148 -7.68 7.48 12.48
C ALA A 148 -7.58 7.22 14.00
N ALA A 149 -6.38 7.26 14.58
CA ALA A 149 -6.18 7.13 16.02
C ALA A 149 -6.89 8.25 16.79
N GLN A 150 -6.76 9.49 16.34
CA GLN A 150 -7.43 10.64 16.93
C GLN A 150 -8.96 10.51 16.83
N GLN A 151 -9.47 10.13 15.65
CA GLN A 151 -10.91 9.97 15.43
C GLN A 151 -11.52 8.84 16.29
N ALA A 152 -10.81 7.72 16.44
CA ALA A 152 -11.25 6.58 17.25
C ALA A 152 -10.95 6.73 18.75
N GLY A 153 -10.34 7.83 19.19
CA GLY A 153 -10.01 8.06 20.60
C GLY A 153 -8.97 7.09 21.18
N VAL A 154 -8.04 6.60 20.36
CA VAL A 154 -6.99 5.64 20.77
C VAL A 154 -5.58 6.19 20.54
N SER A 155 -4.58 5.55 21.13
CA SER A 155 -3.18 5.88 20.86
C SER A 155 -2.78 5.52 19.42
N LEU A 156 -1.79 6.23 18.88
CA LEU A 156 -1.21 5.90 17.56
C LEU A 156 -0.65 4.47 17.52
N SER A 157 -0.01 4.01 18.59
CA SER A 157 0.47 2.63 18.71
C SER A 157 -0.69 1.63 18.72
N GLY A 158 -1.80 1.95 19.40
CA GLY A 158 -3.04 1.17 19.39
C GLY A 158 -3.62 1.03 17.98
N MET A 159 -3.74 2.15 17.24
CA MET A 159 -4.24 2.16 15.87
C MET A 159 -3.33 1.35 14.92
N LYS A 160 -2.00 1.56 14.98
CA LYS A 160 -1.02 0.75 14.23
C LYS A 160 -1.24 -0.74 14.45
N SER A 161 -1.41 -1.12 15.71
CA SER A 161 -1.62 -2.51 16.12
C SER A 161 -2.95 -3.08 15.62
N ARG A 162 -4.04 -2.30 15.67
CA ARG A 162 -5.35 -2.68 15.11
C ARG A 162 -5.28 -2.92 13.61
N VAL A 163 -4.68 -1.99 12.85
CA VAL A 163 -4.49 -2.14 11.40
C VAL A 163 -3.64 -3.37 11.07
N GLN A 164 -2.51 -3.56 11.75
CA GLN A 164 -1.63 -4.71 11.49
C GLN A 164 -2.35 -6.03 11.73
N ARG A 165 -3.02 -6.19 12.88
CA ARG A 165 -3.78 -7.41 13.20
C ARG A 165 -4.96 -7.61 12.26
N GLY A 166 -5.66 -6.54 11.90
CA GLY A 166 -6.76 -6.58 10.94
C GLY A 166 -6.30 -7.09 9.57
N ARG A 167 -5.20 -6.57 9.03
CA ARG A 167 -4.63 -7.02 7.75
C ARG A 167 -4.22 -8.49 7.79
N ARG A 168 -3.53 -8.90 8.85
CA ARG A 168 -3.14 -10.31 9.05
C ARG A 168 -4.38 -11.22 9.08
N ARG A 169 -5.39 -10.86 9.86
CA ARG A 169 -6.61 -11.65 9.98
C ARG A 169 -7.40 -11.69 8.67
N LEU A 170 -7.45 -10.58 7.94
CA LEU A 170 -8.10 -10.53 6.63
C LEU A 170 -7.38 -11.41 5.60
N ALA A 171 -6.05 -11.43 5.62
CA ALA A 171 -5.25 -12.32 4.78
C ALA A 171 -5.50 -13.81 5.10
N GLU A 172 -5.60 -14.16 6.39
CA GLU A 172 -5.97 -15.52 6.82
C GLU A 172 -7.37 -15.91 6.32
N LEU A 173 -8.35 -15.02 6.46
CA LEU A 173 -9.72 -15.26 5.99
C LEU A 173 -9.77 -15.39 4.47
N LEU A 174 -8.98 -14.59 3.75
CA LEU A 174 -8.87 -14.68 2.29
C LEU A 174 -8.27 -16.01 1.86
N GLY A 175 -7.19 -16.47 2.51
CA GLY A 175 -6.58 -17.78 2.22
C GLY A 175 -7.45 -18.99 2.60
N GLN A 176 -8.42 -18.81 3.49
CA GLN A 176 -9.46 -19.82 3.77
C GLN A 176 -10.58 -19.80 2.72
N CYS A 177 -10.86 -18.64 2.15
CA CYS A 177 -11.91 -18.47 1.14
C CYS A 177 -11.41 -18.83 -0.27
N CYS A 178 -10.15 -18.55 -0.59
CA CYS A 178 -9.57 -18.76 -1.90
C CYS A 178 -8.17 -19.36 -1.79
N ALA A 179 -7.89 -20.38 -2.61
CA ALA A 179 -6.53 -20.76 -2.92
C ALA A 179 -5.96 -19.74 -3.89
N LEU A 180 -4.89 -19.04 -3.51
CA LEU A 180 -4.27 -18.00 -4.33
C LEU A 180 -3.03 -18.56 -5.03
N THR A 181 -2.90 -18.28 -6.32
CA THR A 181 -1.65 -18.44 -7.06
C THR A 181 -0.97 -17.08 -7.11
N LEU A 182 0.22 -16.98 -6.52
CA LEU A 182 0.99 -15.74 -6.44
C LEU A 182 2.15 -15.76 -7.46
N ASP A 183 2.52 -14.60 -7.98
CA ASP A 183 3.78 -14.44 -8.70
C ASP A 183 4.99 -14.36 -7.73
N GLY A 184 6.20 -14.26 -8.29
CA GLY A 184 7.43 -14.01 -7.53
C GLY A 184 7.53 -12.61 -6.91
N ARG A 185 6.41 -11.90 -6.74
CA ARG A 185 6.27 -10.63 -6.00
C ARG A 185 5.18 -10.74 -4.92
N GLY A 186 4.60 -11.93 -4.74
CA GLY A 186 3.48 -12.17 -3.83
C GLY A 186 2.16 -11.57 -4.32
N VAL A 187 2.04 -11.19 -5.59
CA VAL A 187 0.82 -10.64 -6.18
C VAL A 187 -0.05 -11.78 -6.72
N PRO A 188 -1.34 -11.84 -6.38
CA PRO A 188 -2.25 -12.83 -6.96
C PRO A 188 -2.33 -12.72 -8.48
N ILE A 189 -2.00 -13.80 -9.18
CA ILE A 189 -2.15 -13.94 -10.64
C ILE A 189 -3.34 -14.83 -11.01
N ASP A 190 -3.76 -15.71 -10.10
CA ASP A 190 -4.97 -16.54 -10.23
C ASP A 190 -5.52 -16.90 -8.84
N TYR A 191 -6.77 -17.34 -8.77
CA TYR A 191 -7.40 -17.85 -7.56
C TYR A 191 -8.49 -18.88 -7.83
N GLU A 192 -8.66 -19.78 -6.87
CA GLU A 192 -9.72 -20.76 -6.83
C GLU A 192 -10.54 -20.60 -5.54
N PRO A 193 -11.81 -20.17 -5.63
CA PRO A 193 -12.69 -20.10 -4.46
C PRO A 193 -12.92 -21.49 -3.85
N ALA A 194 -12.81 -21.58 -2.53
CA ALA A 194 -13.20 -22.75 -1.78
C ALA A 194 -14.73 -22.95 -1.82
N PRO A 195 -15.23 -24.18 -1.67
CA PRO A 195 -16.67 -24.45 -1.63
C PRO A 195 -17.39 -23.60 -0.58
N GLY A 196 -18.41 -22.85 -1.00
CA GLY A 196 -19.19 -21.97 -0.11
C GLY A 196 -18.58 -20.58 0.12
N CYS A 197 -17.42 -20.27 -0.47
CA CYS A 197 -16.88 -18.92 -0.51
C CYS A 197 -17.71 -18.05 -1.47
N GLY A 198 -18.20 -16.91 -1.01
CA GLY A 198 -18.97 -15.95 -1.82
C GLY A 198 -18.12 -15.07 -2.74
N CYS A 199 -16.93 -15.54 -3.11
CA CYS A 199 -16.10 -14.90 -4.11
C CYS A 199 -16.66 -15.16 -5.50
N ALA A 200 -16.73 -14.13 -6.33
CA ALA A 200 -17.23 -14.26 -7.68
C ALA A 200 -16.28 -15.14 -8.51
N LYS A 201 -16.83 -16.13 -9.22
CA LYS A 201 -16.44 -16.42 -10.60
C LYS A 201 -17.75 -16.34 -11.37
N ASP A 202 -18.04 -15.17 -11.93
CA ASP A 202 -19.05 -15.04 -12.99
C ASP A 202 -18.39 -15.36 -14.33
#